data_AF-A0A9E4H283-F1
#
_entry.id   AF-A0A9E4H283-F1
#
_cell.length_a   1.000
_cell.length_b   1.000
_cell.length_c   1.000
_cell.angle_alpha   90.00
_cell.angle_beta   90.00
_cell.angle_gamma   90.00
#
_symmetry.space_group_name_H-M   'P 1'
#
loop_
_entity.id
_entity.type
_entity.pdbx_description
1 polymer ?
#
loop_
_entity_poly.entity_id
_entity_poly.type
_entity_poly.pdbx_seq_one_letter_code
_entity_poly.pdbx_strand_id
1 'polypeptide(L)'
;FLIISGYAFFAFLINLIGEIIKDLEDVPGDSAQGFRTMAIQVGETGTKVILSSLIAAMLVLVGMVSYKLLRNDIGPLIYTILLVIVPSVLLLYQVVTAENPNDYGRASTLTKIIMLFGILSMWAFNQLASL
;
A
#
# COMPACT_ATOMS: atom_id res chain seq x y z
N PHE A 1 4.16 -22.85 -0.44
CA PHE A 1 5.32 -21.97 -0.17
C PHE A 1 5.24 -20.64 -0.91
N LEU A 2 5.25 -20.61 -2.25
CA LEU A 2 5.36 -19.37 -3.03
C LEU A 2 4.23 -18.35 -2.78
N ILE A 3 2.99 -18.80 -2.60
CA ILE A 3 1.84 -17.92 -2.28
C ILE A 3 2.00 -17.27 -0.90
N ILE A 4 2.34 -18.07 0.12
CA ILE A 4 2.53 -17.60 1.50
C ILE A 4 3.65 -16.56 1.55
N SER A 5 4.77 -16.81 0.87
CA SER A 5 5.88 -15.84 0.76
C SER A 5 5.45 -14.55 0.06
N GLY A 6 4.61 -14.64 -0.99
CA GLY A 6 4.07 -13.46 -1.66
C GLY A 6 3.20 -12.60 -0.74
N TYR A 7 2.33 -13.22 0.06
CA TYR A 7 1.52 -12.51 1.05
C TYR A 7 2.34 -11.92 2.19
N ALA A 8 3.35 -12.64 2.68
CA ALA A 8 4.26 -12.11 3.70
C ALA A 8 5.02 -10.88 3.19
N PHE A 9 5.50 -10.92 1.95
CA PHE A 9 6.19 -9.80 1.34
C PHE A 9 5.25 -8.62 1.04
N PHE A 10 4.02 -8.88 0.61
CA PHE A 10 2.99 -7.85 0.50
C PHE A 10 2.69 -7.19 1.85
N ALA A 11 2.48 -7.99 2.90
CA ALA A 11 2.22 -7.48 4.26
C ALA A 11 3.37 -6.63 4.79
N PHE A 12 4.62 -7.05 4.52
CA PHE A 12 5.81 -6.27 4.82
C PHE A 12 5.81 -4.93 4.08
N LEU A 13 5.59 -4.93 2.76
CA LEU A 13 5.60 -3.72 1.93
C LEU A 13 4.51 -2.73 2.35
N ILE A 14 3.26 -3.18 2.53
CA ILE A 14 2.14 -2.29 2.89
C ILE A 14 2.31 -1.72 4.30
N ASN A 15 2.88 -2.49 5.25
CA ASN A 15 3.25 -1.98 6.57
C ASN A 15 4.34 -0.91 6.46
N LEU A 16 5.40 -1.18 5.71
CA LEU A 16 6.51 -0.23 5.51
C LEU A 16 6.01 1.07 4.87
N ILE A 17 5.17 0.98 3.83
CA ILE A 17 4.54 2.15 3.21
C ILE A 17 3.72 2.93 4.24
N GLY A 18 2.93 2.24 5.07
CA GLY A 18 2.11 2.87 6.10
C GLY A 18 2.92 3.56 7.21
N GLU A 19 4.09 3.02 7.56
CA GLU A 19 5.01 3.64 8.53
C GLU A 19 5.64 4.91 7.97
N ILE A 20 6.15 4.87 6.74
CA ILE A 20 6.74 6.05 6.08
C ILE A 20 5.69 7.15 5.83
N ILE A 21 4.43 6.80 5.53
CA ILE A 21 3.35 7.79 5.42
C ILE A 21 3.10 8.49 6.76
N LYS A 22 3.13 7.76 7.88
CA LYS A 22 2.98 8.37 9.21
C LYS A 22 4.17 9.27 9.54
N ASP A 23 5.40 8.85 9.20
CA ASP A 23 6.57 9.70 9.36
C ASP A 23 6.42 11.03 8.61
N LEU A 24 5.76 11.03 7.44
CA LEU A 24 5.43 12.24 6.67
C LEU A 24 4.31 13.08 7.30
N GLU A 25 3.30 12.42 7.88
CA GLU A 25 2.21 13.04 8.63
C GLU A 25 2.73 13.79 9.86
N ASP A 26 3.72 13.21 10.55
CA ASP A 26 4.25 13.70 11.82
C ASP A 26 5.38 14.75 11.67
N VAL A 27 5.90 15.00 10.45
CA VAL A 27 7.00 15.96 10.17
C VAL A 27 6.85 17.32 10.88
N PRO A 28 5.69 18.02 10.83
CA PRO A 28 5.56 19.34 11.46
C PRO A 28 5.69 19.27 12.98
N GLY A 29 5.17 18.20 13.59
CA GLY A 29 5.26 17.98 15.04
C GLY A 29 6.68 17.60 15.46
N ASP A 30 7.30 16.69 14.72
CA ASP A 30 8.65 16.20 14.97
C ASP A 30 9.72 17.29 14.77
N SER A 31 9.56 18.12 13.74
CA SER A 31 10.45 19.26 13.50
C SER A 31 10.35 20.31 14.59
N ALA A 32 9.17 20.53 15.18
CA ALA A 32 8.99 21.45 16.29
C ALA A 32 9.63 20.94 17.60
N GLN A 33 9.75 19.61 17.75
CA GLN A 33 10.35 18.95 18.91
C GLN A 33 11.85 18.63 18.72
N GLY A 34 12.40 18.85 17.52
CA GLY A 34 13.82 18.64 17.21
C GLY A 34 14.18 17.18 16.89
N PHE A 35 13.20 16.33 16.57
CA PHE A 35 13.46 14.96 16.13
C PHE A 35 14.05 14.93 14.71
N ARG A 36 14.83 13.88 14.40
CA ARG A 36 15.47 13.67 13.10
C ARG A 36 14.95 12.41 12.43
N THR A 37 13.72 12.44 11.92
CA THR A 37 13.13 11.31 11.17
C THR A 37 13.64 11.26 9.73
N MET A 38 13.38 10.15 9.02
CA MET A 38 13.76 9.99 7.62
C MET A 38 13.16 11.10 6.76
N ALA A 39 11.89 11.45 7.00
CA ALA A 39 11.21 12.52 6.29
C ALA A 39 11.85 13.91 6.49
N ILE A 40 12.44 14.16 7.66
CA ILE A 40 13.15 15.40 7.98
C ILE A 40 14.56 15.42 7.35
N GLN A 41 15.27 14.29 7.34
CA GLN A 41 16.65 14.21 6.81
C GLN A 41 16.71 14.13 5.28
N VAL A 42 15.83 13.34 4.68
CA VAL A 42 15.75 13.14 3.22
C VAL A 42 14.91 14.26 2.56
N GLY A 43 14.08 14.93 3.35
CA GLY A 43 13.10 15.89 2.89
C GLY A 43 11.82 15.22 2.38
N GLU A 44 10.73 15.98 2.41
CA GLU A 44 9.40 15.52 2.00
C GLU A 44 9.39 14.98 0.57
N THR A 45 9.99 15.71 -0.38
CA THR A 45 10.04 15.32 -1.79
C THR A 45 10.80 14.00 -2.01
N GLY A 46 11.95 13.82 -1.35
CA GLY A 46 12.72 12.59 -1.48
C GLY A 46 11.98 11.38 -0.90
N THR A 47 11.32 11.59 0.24
CA THR A 47 10.47 10.56 0.87
C THR A 47 9.28 10.19 -0.01
N LYS A 48 8.62 11.15 -0.67
CA LYS A 48 7.56 10.88 -1.65
C LYS A 48 8.04 10.02 -2.83
N VAL A 49 9.25 10.27 -3.33
CA VAL A 49 9.82 9.47 -4.43
C VAL A 49 10.04 8.03 -3.99
N ILE A 50 10.63 7.83 -2.80
CA ILE A 50 10.81 6.49 -2.21
C ILE A 50 9.45 5.81 -2.05
N LEU A 51 8.48 6.49 -1.46
CA LEU A 51 7.16 5.94 -1.22
C LEU A 51 6.44 5.56 -2.53
N SER A 52 6.51 6.43 -3.54
CA SER A 52 5.95 6.19 -4.86
C SER A 52 6.58 4.96 -5.53
N SER A 53 7.90 4.77 -5.37
CA SER A 53 8.60 3.60 -5.89
C SER A 53 8.16 2.30 -5.21
N LEU A 54 7.94 2.34 -3.89
CA LEU A 54 7.43 1.19 -3.11
C LEU A 54 6.00 0.83 -3.52
N ILE A 55 5.13 1.82 -3.67
CA ILE A 55 3.74 1.60 -4.12
C ILE A 55 3.73 1.04 -5.55
N ALA A 56 4.56 1.55 -6.45
CA ALA A 56 4.69 1.02 -7.81
C ALA A 56 5.19 -0.44 -7.81
N ALA A 57 6.19 -0.77 -6.99
CA ALA A 57 6.67 -2.14 -6.83
C ALA A 57 5.57 -3.08 -6.28
N MET A 58 4.78 -2.60 -5.31
CA MET A 58 3.64 -3.33 -4.78
C MET A 58 2.58 -3.59 -5.87
N LEU A 59 2.22 -2.58 -6.66
CA LEU A 59 1.27 -2.69 -7.78
C LEU A 59 1.73 -3.72 -8.82
N VAL A 60 3.01 -3.68 -9.18
CA VAL A 60 3.62 -4.63 -10.12
C VAL A 60 3.54 -6.06 -9.58
N LEU A 61 3.86 -6.27 -8.30
CA LEU A 61 3.78 -7.56 -7.64
C LEU A 61 2.35 -8.11 -7.60
N VAL A 62 1.38 -7.28 -7.18
CA VAL A 62 -0.04 -7.65 -7.14
C VAL A 62 -0.54 -7.96 -8.55
N GLY A 63 -0.22 -7.13 -9.55
CA GLY A 63 -0.61 -7.35 -10.94
C GLY A 63 -0.08 -8.64 -11.53
N MET A 64 1.17 -9.02 -11.23
CA MET A 64 1.74 -10.31 -11.65
C MET A 64 1.00 -11.50 -11.03
N VAL A 65 0.61 -11.40 -9.76
CA VAL A 65 -0.17 -12.44 -9.08
C VAL A 65 -1.58 -12.53 -9.68
N SER A 66 -2.25 -11.39 -9.88
CA SER A 66 -3.58 -11.31 -10.52
C SER A 66 -3.59 -11.92 -11.92
N TYR A 67 -2.58 -11.67 -12.74
CA TYR A 67 -2.47 -12.26 -14.08
C TYR A 67 -2.35 -13.78 -14.05
N LYS A 68 -1.65 -14.35 -13.04
CA LYS A 68 -1.60 -15.80 -12.86
C LYS A 68 -2.95 -16.38 -12.42
N LEU A 69 -3.70 -15.68 -11.58
CA LEU A 69 -5.04 -16.11 -11.14
C LEU A 69 -6.08 -16.08 -12.26
N LEU A 70 -5.94 -15.18 -13.23
CA LEU A 70 -6.84 -15.06 -14.39
C LEU A 70 -7.06 -16.38 -15.13
N ARG A 71 -6.07 -17.29 -15.11
CA ARG A 71 -6.17 -18.59 -15.77
C ARG A 71 -7.14 -19.56 -15.11
N ASN A 72 -7.52 -19.31 -13.86
CA ASN A 72 -8.34 -20.24 -13.07
C ASN A 72 -9.76 -19.71 -12.85
N ASP A 73 -9.92 -18.42 -12.54
CA ASP A 73 -11.23 -17.82 -12.23
C ASP A 73 -11.21 -16.28 -12.34
N ILE A 74 -12.32 -15.70 -12.80
CA ILE A 74 -12.53 -14.25 -12.96
C ILE A 74 -12.90 -13.59 -11.63
N GLY A 75 -13.54 -14.30 -10.70
CA GLY A 75 -13.98 -13.75 -9.41
C GLY A 75 -12.84 -13.13 -8.57
N PRO A 76 -11.78 -13.89 -8.25
CA PRO A 76 -10.60 -13.39 -7.54
C PRO A 76 -9.90 -12.20 -8.22
N LEU A 77 -9.93 -12.15 -9.56
CA LEU A 77 -9.38 -11.04 -10.33
C LEU A 77 -10.17 -9.75 -10.07
N ILE A 78 -11.49 -9.80 -10.19
CA ILE A 78 -12.37 -8.64 -9.96
C ILE A 78 -12.18 -8.12 -8.54
N TYR A 79 -12.15 -9.02 -7.55
CA TYR A 79 -11.86 -8.68 -6.16
C TYR A 79 -10.54 -7.92 -6.02
N THR A 80 -9.46 -8.45 -6.60
CA THR A 80 -8.12 -7.86 -6.47
C THR A 80 -8.05 -6.49 -7.14
N ILE A 81 -8.66 -6.34 -8.32
CA ILE A 81 -8.68 -5.07 -9.05
C ILE A 81 -9.41 -4.00 -8.22
N LEU A 82 -10.62 -4.31 -7.75
CA LEU A 82 -11.47 -3.32 -7.09
C LEU A 82 -11.00 -2.97 -5.68
N LEU A 83 -10.49 -3.93 -4.92
CA LEU A 83 -10.22 -3.74 -3.49
C LEU A 83 -8.74 -3.59 -3.15
N VAL A 84 -7.84 -3.89 -4.09
CA VAL A 84 -6.38 -3.74 -3.88
C VAL A 84 -5.77 -2.80 -4.91
N ILE A 85 -5.90 -3.09 -6.21
CA ILE A 85 -5.21 -2.31 -7.26
C ILE A 85 -5.75 -0.88 -7.35
N VAL A 86 -7.06 -0.71 -7.50
CA VAL A 86 -7.67 0.63 -7.61
C VAL A 86 -7.37 1.50 -6.37
N PRO A 87 -7.59 1.01 -5.13
CA PRO A 87 -7.18 1.75 -3.93
C PRO A 87 -5.69 2.06 -3.86
N SER A 88 -4.81 1.16 -4.33
CA SER A 88 -3.36 1.39 -4.34
C SER A 88 -2.95 2.48 -5.36
N VAL A 89 -3.65 2.58 -6.50
CA VAL A 89 -3.46 3.68 -7.45
C VAL A 89 -3.94 5.00 -6.84
N LEU A 90 -5.07 4.99 -6.12
CA LEU A 90 -5.54 6.16 -5.38
C LEU A 90 -4.55 6.57 -4.28
N LEU A 91 -3.93 5.61 -3.60
CA LEU A 91 -2.88 5.87 -2.61
C LEU A 91 -1.68 6.56 -3.26
N LEU A 92 -1.21 6.06 -4.41
CA LEU A 92 -0.12 6.69 -5.16
C LEU A 92 -0.46 8.15 -5.52
N TYR A 93 -1.67 8.38 -6.03
CA TYR A 93 -2.14 9.73 -6.33
C TYR A 93 -2.12 10.62 -5.10
N GLN A 94 -2.71 10.18 -3.98
CA GLN A 94 -2.75 10.94 -2.73
C GLN A 94 -1.35 11.30 -2.23
N VAL A 95 -0.38 10.39 -2.30
CA VAL A 95 1.00 10.62 -1.86
C VAL A 95 1.70 11.66 -2.73
N VAL A 96 1.55 11.56 -4.05
CA VAL A 96 2.22 12.48 -4.99
C VAL A 96 1.66 13.89 -4.87
N THR A 97 0.35 14.02 -4.62
CA THR A 97 -0.32 15.33 -4.51
C THR A 97 -0.44 15.87 -3.09
N ALA A 98 -0.03 15.12 -2.06
CA ALA A 98 -0.13 15.56 -0.67
C ALA A 98 0.75 16.79 -0.45
N GLU A 99 0.24 17.81 0.22
CA GLU A 99 1.02 19.00 0.62
C GLU A 99 0.89 19.27 2.12
N ASN A 100 -0.13 18.71 2.76
CA ASN A 100 -0.44 18.95 4.16
C ASN A 100 -0.44 17.64 4.97
N PRO A 101 -0.20 17.70 6.29
CA PRO A 101 -0.30 16.55 7.20
C PRO A 101 -1.63 15.79 7.08
N ASN A 102 -2.74 16.53 6.93
CA ASN A 102 -4.06 15.93 6.76
C ASN A 102 -4.18 15.05 5.50
N ASP A 103 -3.43 15.35 4.44
CA ASP A 103 -3.41 14.53 3.23
C ASP A 103 -2.69 13.21 3.48
N TYR A 104 -1.59 13.24 4.25
CA TYR A 104 -0.91 12.02 4.71
C TYR A 104 -1.77 11.19 5.66
N GLY A 105 -2.55 11.81 6.55
CA GLY A 105 -3.51 11.10 7.40
C GLY A 105 -4.59 10.35 6.58
N ARG A 106 -5.02 10.91 5.46
CA ARG A 106 -5.93 10.23 4.50
C ARG A 106 -5.23 9.05 3.82
N ALA A 107 -3.99 9.25 3.35
CA ALA A 107 -3.18 8.19 2.74
C ALA A 107 -2.88 7.05 3.75
N SER A 108 -2.63 7.38 5.01
CA SER A 108 -2.40 6.44 6.12
C SER A 108 -3.64 5.58 6.36
N THR A 109 -4.82 6.21 6.36
CA THR A 109 -6.11 5.50 6.44
C THR A 109 -6.34 4.59 5.25
N LEU A 110 -6.09 5.07 4.03
CA LEU A 110 -6.25 4.28 2.81
C LEU A 110 -5.31 3.05 2.79
N THR A 111 -4.08 3.20 3.30
CA THR A 111 -3.12 2.10 3.46
C THR A 111 -3.67 1.00 4.38
N LYS A 112 -4.33 1.36 5.49
CA LYS A 112 -4.99 0.39 6.39
C LYS A 112 -6.14 -0.33 5.71
N ILE A 113 -6.91 0.38 4.87
CA ILE A 113 -8.01 -0.21 4.09
C ILE A 113 -7.46 -1.23 3.08
N ILE A 114 -6.40 -0.88 2.34
CA ILE A 114 -5.72 -1.79 1.40
C ILE A 114 -5.20 -3.03 2.12
N MET A 115 -4.58 -2.85 3.29
CA MET A 115 -4.08 -3.96 4.11
C MET A 115 -5.20 -4.90 4.55
N LEU A 116 -6.32 -4.35 5.03
CA LEU A 116 -7.49 -5.14 5.45
C LEU A 116 -8.01 -6.02 4.30
N PHE A 117 -8.26 -5.43 3.12
CA PHE A 117 -8.74 -6.18 1.96
C PHE A 117 -7.68 -7.13 1.39
N GLY A 118 -6.40 -6.76 1.47
CA GLY A 118 -5.30 -7.66 1.12
C GLY A 118 -5.31 -8.92 1.98
N ILE A 119 -5.52 -8.82 3.29
CA ILE A 119 -5.61 -9.98 4.19
C ILE A 119 -6.89 -10.79 3.93
N LEU A 120 -8.04 -10.10 3.79
CA LEU A 120 -9.33 -10.74 3.52
C LEU A 120 -9.37 -11.49 2.18
N SER A 121 -8.49 -11.15 1.24
CA SER A 121 -8.39 -11.83 -0.05
C SER A 121 -8.11 -13.33 0.08
N MET A 122 -7.32 -13.77 1.08
CA MET A 122 -7.04 -15.20 1.29
C MET A 122 -8.33 -15.99 1.55
N TRP A 123 -9.18 -15.44 2.41
CA TRP A 123 -10.46 -16.05 2.73
C TRP A 123 -11.43 -15.94 1.56
N ALA A 124 -11.51 -14.76 0.92
CA ALA A 124 -12.39 -14.52 -0.21
C ALA A 124 -12.09 -15.46 -1.39
N PHE A 125 -10.81 -15.69 -1.72
CA PHE A 125 -10.43 -16.57 -2.82
C PHE A 125 -10.76 -18.03 -2.53
N ASN A 126 -10.63 -18.48 -1.28
CA ASN A 126 -11.02 -19.86 -0.91
C ASN A 126 -12.53 -20.08 -1.07
N GLN A 127 -13.35 -19.10 -0.68
CA GLN A 127 -14.81 -19.19 -0.85
C GLN A 127 -15.22 -19.09 -2.32
N LEU A 128 -14.63 -18.15 -3.08
CA LEU A 128 -14.91 -17.97 -4.52
C LEU A 128 -14.53 -19.20 -5.34
N ALA A 129 -13.40 -19.85 -5.03
CA ALA A 129 -12.96 -21.05 -5.74
C ALA A 129 -13.78 -22.32 -5.39
N SER A 130 -14.65 -22.26 -4.38
CA SER A 130 -15.50 -23.38 -3.93
C SER A 130 -16.93 -23.35 -4.50
N LEU A 131 -17.27 -22.29 -5.24
CA LEU A 131 -18.55 -22.07 -5.93
C LEU A 131 -18.43 -22.43 -7.41
#